data_AF-A0A3D3W4H0-F1
#
_entry.id   AF-A0A3D3W4H0-F1
#
_cell.length_a   1.000
_cell.length_b   1.000
_cell.length_c   1.000
_cell.angle_alpha   90.00
_cell.angle_beta   90.00
_cell.angle_gamma   90.00
#
_symmetry.space_group_name_H-M   'P 1'
#
loop_
_entity.id
_entity.type
_entity.pdbx_description
1 polymer ?
#
loop_
_entity_poly.entity_id
_entity_poly.type
_entity_poly.pdbx_seq_one_letter_code
_entity_poly.pdbx_strand_id
1 'polypeptide(L)'
;MCWCVCIGLLQADEPSSAPVKSASAADRYETRRLHDPNGIGKFYMGREIAHVMGFAGAAWLERSTREEEERLTLLIRSLRLKPGDVVADIGAGSGVISILMAEPVLPGGKVLAVDVQQEMLDRLKKYCQ
;
A
#
# COMPACT_ATOMS: atom_id res chain seq x y z
N MET A 1 19.92 41.49 -30.01
CA MET A 1 20.35 40.88 -28.74
C MET A 1 20.71 39.42 -29.00
N CYS A 2 21.98 39.07 -28.80
CA CYS A 2 22.51 37.71 -28.96
C CYS A 2 22.21 36.94 -27.66
N TRP A 3 21.41 35.87 -27.72
CA TRP A 3 21.22 34.94 -26.62
C TRP A 3 22.13 33.73 -26.85
N CYS A 4 23.28 33.72 -26.20
CA CYS A 4 24.09 32.51 -26.03
C CYS A 4 23.44 31.65 -24.96
N VAL A 5 22.83 30.54 -25.34
CA VAL A 5 22.51 29.45 -24.41
C VAL A 5 23.77 28.60 -24.26
N CYS A 6 24.43 28.70 -23.11
CA CYS A 6 25.49 27.77 -22.75
C CYS A 6 24.84 26.43 -22.40
N ILE A 7 25.00 25.43 -23.28
CA ILE A 7 24.72 24.03 -22.94
C ILE A 7 25.84 23.59 -22.01
N GLY A 8 25.58 23.62 -20.70
CA GLY A 8 26.45 22.98 -19.72
C GLY A 8 26.37 21.47 -19.90
N LEU A 9 27.51 20.83 -20.15
CA LEU A 9 27.63 19.38 -20.03
C LEU A 9 27.34 18.99 -18.58
N LEU A 10 26.21 18.33 -18.33
CA LEU A 10 26.08 17.50 -17.13
C LEU A 10 27.06 16.34 -17.28
N GLN A 11 28.13 16.35 -16.49
CA GLN A 11 28.86 15.12 -16.21
C GLN A 11 27.94 14.24 -15.36
N ALA A 12 27.67 13.02 -15.84
CA ALA A 12 27.05 12.00 -15.01
C ALA A 12 28.06 11.63 -13.91
N ASP A 13 27.62 11.68 -12.64
CA ASP A 13 28.41 11.13 -11.53
C ASP A 13 28.60 9.63 -11.77
N GLU A 14 29.86 9.21 -11.87
CA GLU A 14 30.25 7.80 -11.93
C GLU A 14 29.78 7.09 -10.64
N PRO A 15 29.20 5.89 -10.73
CA PRO A 15 28.75 5.17 -9.55
C PRO A 15 29.95 4.83 -8.66
N SER A 16 29.91 5.30 -7.42
CA SER A 16 30.92 5.03 -6.39
C SER A 16 31.17 3.51 -6.26
N SER A 17 32.39 3.09 -6.56
CA SER A 17 32.87 1.70 -6.47
C SER A 17 33.25 1.29 -5.05
N ALA A 18 32.78 2.00 -4.02
CA ALA A 18 33.04 1.63 -2.64
C ALA A 18 32.30 0.32 -2.33
N PRO A 19 32.98 -0.69 -1.73
CA PRO A 19 32.30 -1.91 -1.32
C PRO A 19 31.30 -1.56 -0.21
N VAL A 20 30.01 -1.58 -0.56
CA VAL A 20 28.94 -1.52 0.44
C VAL A 20 29.07 -2.80 1.26
N LYS A 21 29.55 -2.67 2.51
CA LYS A 21 29.48 -3.76 3.49
C LYS A 21 28.02 -4.19 3.58
N SER A 22 27.69 -5.34 3.00
CA SER A 22 26.37 -5.93 3.17
C SER A 22 26.25 -6.33 4.64
N ALA A 23 25.44 -5.60 5.40
CA ALA A 23 25.05 -6.04 6.74
C ALA A 23 24.49 -7.46 6.61
N SER A 24 25.00 -8.39 7.42
CA SER A 24 24.53 -9.76 7.40
C SER A 24 23.04 -9.78 7.74
N ALA A 25 22.27 -10.75 7.23
CA ALA A 25 20.84 -10.82 7.55
C ALA A 25 20.58 -10.95 9.07
N ALA A 26 21.57 -11.41 9.83
CA ALA A 26 21.55 -11.51 11.29
C ALA A 26 21.65 -10.15 11.99
N ASP A 27 22.31 -9.14 11.40
CA ASP A 27 22.44 -7.80 12.00
C ASP A 27 21.21 -6.91 11.77
N ARG A 28 20.29 -7.33 10.90
CA ARG A 28 19.11 -6.53 10.52
C ARG A 28 17.92 -6.74 11.47
N TYR A 29 17.85 -7.88 12.14
CA TYR A 29 16.71 -8.24 12.99
C TYR A 29 17.17 -8.68 14.38
N GLU A 30 16.51 -8.18 15.41
CA GLU A 30 16.74 -8.56 16.80
C GLU A 30 15.48 -9.28 17.33
N THR A 31 15.65 -10.35 18.10
CA THR A 31 14.53 -10.97 18.83
C THR A 31 14.68 -10.65 20.32
N ARG A 32 13.63 -10.12 20.96
CA ARG A 32 13.65 -9.75 22.38
C ARG A 32 12.67 -10.62 23.16
N ARG A 33 13.09 -11.07 24.35
CA ARG A 33 12.23 -11.86 25.26
C ARG A 33 11.17 -11.00 25.94
N LEU A 34 11.50 -9.75 26.27
CA LEU A 34 10.57 -8.75 26.80
C LEU A 34 10.22 -7.80 25.64
N HIS A 35 8.97 -7.81 25.22
CA HIS A 35 8.47 -7.10 24.04
C HIS A 35 6.97 -6.78 24.21
N ASP A 36 6.39 -6.03 23.27
CA ASP A 36 4.95 -5.68 23.31
C ASP A 36 4.08 -6.93 23.09
N PRO A 37 3.03 -7.16 23.90
CA PRO A 37 2.12 -8.29 23.71
C PRO A 37 1.42 -8.35 22.33
N ASN A 38 1.32 -7.21 21.63
CA ASN A 38 0.72 -7.09 20.29
C ASN A 38 1.77 -7.15 19.16
N GLY A 39 3.04 -7.35 19.51
CA GLY A 39 4.13 -7.58 18.57
C GLY A 39 4.61 -9.03 18.57
N ILE A 40 5.39 -9.39 17.56
CA ILE A 40 5.91 -10.77 17.41
C ILE A 40 7.26 -10.98 18.11
N GLY A 41 7.71 -10.03 18.93
CA GLY A 41 9.01 -10.08 19.61
C GLY A 41 10.24 -9.93 18.70
N LYS A 42 10.01 -9.74 17.40
CA LYS A 42 11.04 -9.49 16.38
C LYS A 42 11.08 -8.00 16.04
N PHE A 43 12.27 -7.43 16.07
CA PHE A 43 12.54 -6.02 15.85
C PHE A 43 13.32 -5.84 14.55
N TYR A 44 12.98 -4.81 13.79
CA TYR A 44 13.71 -4.35 12.61
C TYR A 44 14.03 -2.87 12.79
N MET A 45 15.32 -2.51 12.74
CA MET A 45 15.79 -1.13 12.96
C MET A 45 15.21 -0.50 14.24
N GLY A 46 15.20 -1.26 15.34
CA GLY A 46 14.72 -0.82 16.65
C GLY A 46 13.19 -0.77 16.81
N ARG A 47 12.41 -1.08 15.76
CA ARG A 47 10.93 -1.13 15.83
C ARG A 47 10.46 -2.58 15.89
N GLU A 48 9.53 -2.87 16.80
CA GLU A 48 8.89 -4.19 16.85
C GLU A 48 7.97 -4.40 15.64
N ILE A 49 8.01 -5.62 15.08
CA ILE A 49 7.16 -6.03 13.98
C ILE A 49 5.80 -6.47 14.55
N ALA A 50 4.72 -5.94 13.99
CA ALA A 50 3.35 -6.32 14.36
C ALA A 50 2.97 -7.70 13.79
N HIS A 51 1.89 -8.28 14.31
CA HIS A 51 1.26 -9.43 13.65
C HIS A 51 0.81 -9.08 12.24
N VAL A 52 0.91 -10.05 11.33
CA VAL A 52 0.36 -9.90 9.98
C VAL A 52 -1.15 -10.13 10.05
N MET A 53 -1.92 -9.16 9.54
CA MET A 53 -3.35 -9.33 9.30
C MET A 53 -3.54 -10.12 8.00
N GLY A 54 -4.15 -11.30 8.08
CA GLY A 54 -4.52 -12.10 6.91
C GLY A 54 -6.03 -12.25 6.73
N PHE A 55 -6.45 -13.06 5.76
CA PHE A 55 -7.86 -13.38 5.50
C PHE A 55 -8.70 -13.70 6.75
N ALA A 56 -8.15 -14.39 7.74
CA ALA A 56 -8.85 -14.71 8.99
C ALA A 56 -9.36 -13.45 9.74
N GLY A 57 -8.72 -12.31 9.56
CA GLY A 57 -9.11 -11.02 10.13
C GLY A 57 -9.97 -10.15 9.22
N ALA A 58 -10.45 -10.64 8.07
CA ALA A 58 -11.18 -9.84 7.08
C ALA A 58 -12.40 -9.10 7.66
N ALA A 59 -13.08 -9.67 8.66
CA ALA A 59 -14.21 -9.03 9.32
C ALA A 59 -13.84 -7.68 9.97
N TRP A 60 -12.60 -7.52 10.44
CA TRP A 60 -12.10 -6.24 10.96
C TRP A 60 -12.06 -5.14 9.88
N LEU A 61 -11.81 -5.51 8.63
CA LEU A 61 -11.81 -4.57 7.50
C LEU A 61 -13.22 -4.07 7.17
N GLU A 62 -14.25 -4.82 7.56
CA GLU A 62 -15.66 -4.55 7.27
C GLU A 62 -16.42 -3.99 8.48
N ARG A 63 -15.72 -3.74 9.59
CA ARG A 63 -16.33 -3.25 10.83
C ARG A 63 -17.08 -1.93 10.59
N SER A 64 -18.22 -1.78 11.26
CA SER A 64 -19.09 -0.61 11.08
C SER A 64 -18.46 0.71 11.54
N THR A 65 -17.55 0.68 12.51
CA THR A 65 -16.86 1.86 13.05
C THR A 65 -15.82 2.44 12.09
N ARG A 66 -15.52 1.75 10.99
CA ARG A 66 -14.44 2.12 10.07
C ARG A 66 -14.63 3.48 9.41
N GLU A 67 -15.86 3.86 9.07
CA GLU A 67 -16.10 5.19 8.50
C GLU A 67 -15.77 6.30 9.48
N GLU A 68 -16.09 6.12 10.77
CA GLU A 68 -15.80 7.11 11.82
C GLU A 68 -14.29 7.19 12.09
N GLU A 69 -13.61 6.05 12.15
CA GLU A 69 -12.18 5.95 12.46
C GLU A 69 -11.26 6.33 11.27
N GLU A 70 -11.60 5.88 10.05
CA GLU A 70 -10.74 5.98 8.87
C GLU A 70 -11.26 6.96 7.80
N ARG A 71 -12.50 7.47 7.92
CA ARG A 71 -13.11 8.48 7.03
C ARG A 71 -13.07 8.08 5.55
N LEU A 72 -13.57 6.90 5.22
CA LEU A 72 -13.53 6.36 3.85
C LEU A 72 -14.26 7.27 2.86
N THR A 73 -15.36 7.91 3.25
CA THR A 73 -16.05 8.89 2.38
C THR A 73 -15.11 10.04 1.99
N LEU A 74 -14.32 10.55 2.94
CA LEU A 74 -13.36 11.61 2.69
C LEU A 74 -12.21 11.11 1.82
N LEU A 75 -11.71 9.89 2.05
CA LEU A 75 -10.70 9.24 1.23
C LEU A 75 -11.15 9.19 -0.24
N ILE A 76 -12.33 8.64 -0.51
CA ILE A 76 -12.84 8.46 -1.87
C ILE A 76 -13.06 9.81 -2.57
N ARG A 77 -13.61 10.81 -1.86
CA ARG A 77 -13.76 12.17 -2.40
C ARG A 77 -12.42 12.81 -2.73
N SER A 78 -11.39 12.54 -1.94
CA SER A 78 -10.06 13.12 -2.10
C SER A 78 -9.33 12.58 -3.34
N LEU A 79 -9.67 11.38 -3.79
CA LEU A 79 -9.14 10.78 -5.02
C LEU A 79 -9.62 11.49 -6.29
N ARG A 80 -10.72 12.26 -6.21
CA ARG A 80 -11.31 13.02 -7.33
C ARG A 80 -11.54 12.16 -8.58
N LEU A 81 -11.96 10.92 -8.36
CA LEU A 81 -12.31 9.95 -9.39
C LEU A 81 -13.38 10.50 -10.32
N LYS A 82 -13.29 10.14 -11.58
CA LYS A 82 -14.21 10.57 -12.64
C LYS A 82 -14.76 9.36 -13.39
N PRO A 83 -15.95 9.50 -13.98
CA PRO A 83 -16.46 8.53 -14.94
C PRO A 83 -15.42 8.23 -16.02
N GLY A 84 -15.18 6.94 -16.27
CA GLY A 84 -14.20 6.48 -17.26
C GLY A 84 -12.81 6.18 -16.70
N ASP A 85 -12.49 6.57 -15.47
CA ASP A 85 -11.20 6.27 -14.86
C ASP A 85 -11.01 4.75 -14.67
N VAL A 86 -9.79 4.28 -14.91
CA VAL A 86 -9.37 2.91 -14.60
C VAL A 86 -8.42 2.95 -13.42
N VAL A 87 -8.85 2.39 -12.29
CA VAL A 87 -8.16 2.48 -11.00
C VAL A 87 -7.61 1.12 -10.62
N ALA A 88 -6.37 1.05 -10.12
CA ALA A 88 -5.81 -0.15 -9.52
C ALA A 88 -5.82 -0.04 -7.99
N ASP A 89 -6.47 -0.99 -7.32
CA ASP A 89 -6.49 -1.11 -5.86
C ASP A 89 -5.58 -2.28 -5.45
N ILE A 90 -4.37 -1.96 -4.98
CA ILE A 90 -3.33 -2.95 -4.67
C ILE A 90 -3.37 -3.28 -3.17
N GLY A 91 -3.68 -4.53 -2.85
CA GLY A 91 -3.99 -4.95 -1.48
C GLY A 91 -5.45 -4.66 -1.12
N ALA A 92 -6.36 -4.97 -2.04
CA ALA A 92 -7.79 -4.66 -1.92
C ALA A 92 -8.44 -5.31 -0.68
N GLY A 93 -7.86 -6.38 -0.13
CA GLY A 93 -8.41 -7.12 0.99
C GLY A 93 -9.82 -7.61 0.70
N SER A 94 -10.75 -7.37 1.61
CA SER A 94 -12.17 -7.70 1.38
C SER A 94 -12.86 -6.79 0.35
N GLY A 95 -12.18 -5.75 -0.14
CA GLY A 95 -12.64 -4.87 -1.21
C GLY A 95 -13.54 -3.72 -0.79
N VAL A 96 -13.59 -3.37 0.51
CA VAL A 96 -14.38 -2.24 1.01
C VAL A 96 -14.08 -0.95 0.24
N ILE A 97 -12.80 -0.61 0.03
CA ILE A 97 -12.41 0.60 -0.69
C ILE A 97 -12.66 0.43 -2.19
N SER A 98 -12.34 -0.74 -2.77
CA SER A 98 -12.61 -1.04 -4.18
C SER A 98 -14.07 -0.80 -4.57
N ILE A 99 -15.02 -1.23 -3.72
CA ILE A 99 -16.45 -1.07 -3.94
C ILE A 99 -16.84 0.42 -3.86
N LEU A 100 -16.32 1.16 -2.90
CA LEU A 100 -16.59 2.60 -2.78
C LEU A 100 -16.03 3.40 -3.97
N MET A 101 -14.93 2.94 -4.59
CA MET A 101 -14.38 3.55 -5.81
C MET A 101 -15.19 3.20 -7.07
N ALA A 102 -15.98 2.14 -7.05
CA ALA A 102 -16.69 1.66 -8.24
C ALA A 102 -17.76 2.65 -8.73
N GLU A 103 -18.52 3.26 -7.83
CA GLU A 103 -19.57 4.22 -8.22
C GLU A 103 -19.00 5.48 -8.89
N PRO A 104 -18.01 6.19 -8.32
CA PRO A 104 -17.45 7.40 -8.94
C PRO A 104 -16.84 7.21 -10.34
N VAL A 105 -16.35 6.02 -10.66
CA VAL A 105 -15.74 5.74 -11.96
C VAL A 105 -16.74 5.33 -13.04
N LEU A 106 -18.01 5.11 -12.69
CA LEU A 106 -19.07 4.81 -13.66
C LEU A 106 -19.65 6.10 -14.27
N PRO A 107 -20.18 6.03 -15.51
CA PRO A 107 -20.06 4.91 -16.46
C PRO A 107 -18.68 4.83 -17.12
N GLY A 108 -18.34 3.64 -17.64
CA GLY A 108 -17.18 3.42 -18.51
C GLY A 108 -15.83 3.20 -17.81
N GLY A 109 -15.72 3.54 -16.52
CA GLY A 109 -14.55 3.25 -15.71
C GLY A 109 -14.55 1.85 -15.10
N LYS A 110 -13.42 1.48 -14.49
CA LYS A 110 -13.20 0.16 -13.89
C LYS A 110 -12.31 0.27 -12.67
N VAL A 111 -12.57 -0.57 -11.67
CA VAL A 111 -11.65 -0.78 -10.54
C VAL A 111 -11.03 -2.18 -10.68
N LEU A 112 -9.72 -2.23 -10.76
CA LEU A 112 -8.91 -3.44 -10.80
C LEU A 112 -8.42 -3.75 -9.39
N ALA A 113 -9.19 -4.56 -8.66
CA ALA A 113 -8.85 -4.98 -7.31
C ALA A 113 -7.87 -6.14 -7.33
N VAL A 114 -6.73 -5.98 -6.66
CA VAL A 114 -5.64 -6.96 -6.60
C VAL A 114 -5.35 -7.29 -5.14
N ASP A 115 -5.27 -8.58 -4.84
CA ASP A 115 -4.82 -9.09 -3.54
C ASP A 115 -4.01 -10.37 -3.76
N VAL A 116 -3.07 -10.65 -2.86
CA VAL A 116 -2.25 -11.86 -2.91
C VAL A 116 -2.97 -13.08 -2.33
N GLN A 117 -3.95 -12.86 -1.44
CA GLN A 117 -4.71 -13.93 -0.81
C GLN A 117 -5.94 -14.27 -1.63
N GLN A 118 -6.02 -15.50 -2.16
CA GLN A 118 -7.13 -15.92 -3.01
C GLN A 118 -8.48 -15.83 -2.29
N GLU A 119 -8.49 -16.10 -0.99
CA GLU A 119 -9.69 -16.03 -0.15
C GLU A 119 -10.25 -14.60 -0.06
N MET A 120 -9.39 -13.58 -0.08
CA MET A 120 -9.81 -12.18 -0.14
C MET A 120 -10.49 -11.88 -1.47
N LEU A 121 -9.88 -12.32 -2.59
CA LEU A 121 -10.46 -12.17 -3.92
C LEU A 121 -11.80 -12.89 -4.05
N ASP A 122 -11.93 -14.09 -3.49
CA ASP A 122 -13.17 -14.85 -3.55
C ASP A 122 -14.28 -14.21 -2.70
N ARG A 123 -13.92 -13.56 -1.59
CA ARG A 123 -14.86 -12.74 -0.82
C ARG A 123 -15.30 -11.52 -1.62
N LEU A 124 -14.36 -10.80 -2.24
CA LEU A 124 -14.64 -9.60 -3.03
C LEU A 124 -15.51 -9.88 -4.26
N LYS A 125 -15.27 -11.01 -4.96
CA LYS A 125 -16.06 -11.43 -6.13
C LYS A 125 -17.57 -11.49 -5.88
N LYS A 126 -18.02 -11.63 -4.63
CA LYS A 126 -19.46 -11.59 -4.27
C LYS A 126 -20.11 -10.23 -4.56
N TYR A 127 -19.32 -9.17 -4.66
CA TYR A 127 -19.75 -7.79 -4.85
C TYR A 127 -19.39 -7.24 -6.24
N CYS A 128 -18.64 -8.00 -7.03
CA CYS A 128 -18.26 -7.63 -8.39
C CYS A 128 -19.25 -8.25 -9.40
N GLN A 129 -19.54 -7.51 -10.47
CA GLN A 129 -20.27 -8.00 -11.65
C GLN A 129 -19.33 -8.01 -12.86
#